data_AF-A0A4Y2UM59-F1
#
_entry.id   AF-A0A4Y2UM59-F1
#
_cell.length_a   1.000
_cell.length_b   1.000
_cell.length_c   1.000
_cell.angle_alpha   90.00
_cell.angle_beta   90.00
_cell.angle_gamma   90.00
#
_symmetry.space_group_name_H-M   'P 1'
#
loop_
_entity.id
_entity.type
_entity.pdbx_description
1 polymer ?
#
loop_
_entity_poly.entity_id
_entity_poly.type
_entity_poly.pdbx_seq_one_letter_code
_entity_poly.pdbx_strand_id
1 'polypeptide(L)'
;MRPKSPEVDKLRQAVLIIIDEITMLTKEDLRCIDSLLRDLMNNDKPLGGKVTIIGDDFRQTLPVVPRGTRADVIESCIKSSPLWSKFTHLSLTTNIRCAGQTEHKMGLLNIGSGNLPEISGLP
;
A
#
# COMPACT_ATOMS: atom_id res chain seq x y z
N MET A 1 5.72 5.93 -21.09
CA MET A 1 5.19 4.87 -21.99
C MET A 1 4.93 5.46 -23.36
N ARG A 2 5.09 4.71 -24.46
CA ARG A 2 4.67 5.20 -25.79
C ARG A 2 3.12 5.14 -25.85
N PRO A 3 2.41 6.18 -26.33
CA PRO A 3 0.94 6.25 -26.26
C PRO A 3 0.16 5.14 -26.98
N LYS A 4 0.84 4.42 -27.89
CA LYS A 4 0.28 3.35 -28.74
C LYS A 4 0.99 2.00 -28.50
N SER A 5 1.35 1.69 -27.26
CA SER A 5 1.90 0.37 -26.94
C SER A 5 0.78 -0.60 -26.50
N PRO A 6 0.91 -1.91 -26.76
CA PRO A 6 -0.09 -2.91 -26.35
C PRO A 6 -0.42 -2.89 -24.85
N GLU A 7 0.55 -2.50 -24.02
CA GLU A 7 0.40 -2.40 -22.57
C GLU A 7 -0.53 -1.25 -22.18
N VAL A 8 -0.47 -0.13 -22.89
CA VAL A 8 -1.36 1.01 -22.66
C VAL A 8 -2.80 0.62 -22.96
N ASP A 9 -3.03 -0.15 -24.03
CA ASP A 9 -4.38 -0.57 -24.39
C ASP A 9 -4.97 -1.54 -23.35
N LYS A 10 -4.14 -2.39 -22.73
CA LYS A 10 -4.56 -3.21 -21.57
C LYS A 10 -5.01 -2.32 -20.40
N LEU A 11 -4.25 -1.28 -20.07
CA LEU A 11 -4.61 -0.35 -19.00
C LEU A 11 -5.90 0.42 -19.34
N ARG A 12 -6.10 0.81 -20.60
CA ARG A 12 -7.34 1.46 -21.06
C ARG A 12 -8.56 0.55 -20.91
N GLN A 13 -8.41 -0.73 -21.25
CA GLN A 13 -9.48 -1.73 -21.16
C GLN A 13 -9.75 -2.22 -19.72
N ALA A 14 -8.74 -2.19 -18.84
CA ALA A 14 -8.89 -2.65 -17.46
C ALA A 14 -9.97 -1.85 -16.72
N VAL A 15 -10.96 -2.54 -16.14
CA VAL A 15 -12.00 -1.90 -15.33
C VAL A 15 -11.63 -1.79 -13.85
N LEU A 16 -10.75 -2.69 -13.40
CA LEU A 16 -10.28 -2.82 -12.03
C LEU A 16 -8.75 -2.96 -12.04
N ILE A 17 -8.09 -2.21 -11.17
CA ILE A 17 -6.66 -2.32 -10.88
C ILE A 17 -6.51 -2.75 -9.42
N ILE A 18 -5.71 -3.79 -9.18
CA ILE A 18 -5.38 -4.24 -7.82
C ILE A 18 -3.88 -4.06 -7.63
N ILE A 19 -3.50 -3.36 -6.57
CA ILE A 19 -2.10 -3.20 -6.17
C ILE A 19 -1.97 -3.84 -4.80
N ASP A 20 -1.34 -5.01 -4.78
CA ASP A 20 -0.98 -5.73 -3.57
C ASP A 20 0.33 -5.18 -3.00
N GLU A 21 0.56 -5.38 -1.70
CA GLU A 21 1.76 -4.93 -0.97
C GLU A 21 2.04 -3.42 -1.14
N ILE A 22 0.97 -2.60 -1.09
CA ILE A 22 1.05 -1.14 -1.33
C ILE A 22 1.98 -0.41 -0.34
N THR A 23 2.27 -0.99 0.84
CA THR A 23 3.16 -0.37 1.84
C THR A 23 4.62 -0.32 1.38
N MET A 24 4.99 -1.12 0.38
CA MET A 24 6.33 -1.06 -0.22
C MET A 24 6.48 0.09 -1.22
N LEU A 25 5.37 0.66 -1.72
CA LEU A 25 5.40 1.81 -2.62
C LEU A 25 5.55 3.11 -1.85
N THR A 26 6.26 4.06 -2.46
CA THR A 26 6.33 5.42 -1.94
C THR A 26 5.11 6.24 -2.38
N LYS A 27 4.86 7.36 -1.70
CA LYS A 27 3.85 8.34 -2.13
C LYS A 27 4.13 8.89 -3.54
N GLU A 28 5.39 8.94 -3.96
CA GLU A 28 5.80 9.41 -5.28
C GLU A 28 5.50 8.36 -6.36
N ASP A 29 5.65 7.07 -6.05
CA ASP A 29 5.23 5.99 -6.94
C ASP A 29 3.71 6.05 -7.15
N LEU A 30 2.94 6.23 -6.08
CA LEU A 30 1.48 6.38 -6.17
C LEU A 30 1.09 7.62 -7.00
N ARG A 31 1.80 8.74 -6.83
CA ARG A 31 1.60 9.96 -7.64
C ARG A 31 1.92 9.72 -9.12
N CYS A 32 2.99 8.98 -9.42
CA CYS A 32 3.38 8.62 -10.78
C CYS A 32 2.31 7.74 -11.44
N ILE A 33 1.80 6.74 -10.72
CA ILE A 33 0.71 5.87 -11.17
C ILE A 33 -0.55 6.70 -11.46
N ASP A 34 -0.94 7.60 -10.56
CA ASP A 34 -2.07 8.50 -10.74
C ASP A 34 -1.92 9.40 -11.98
N SER A 35 -0.78 10.08 -12.11
CA SER A 35 -0.48 10.91 -13.29
C SER A 35 -0.56 10.10 -14.58
N LEU A 36 0.07 8.92 -14.62
CA LEU A 36 0.05 8.05 -15.78
C LEU A 36 -1.38 7.65 -16.15
N LEU A 37 -2.21 7.24 -15.18
CA LEU A 37 -3.58 6.82 -15.47
C LEU A 37 -4.45 7.99 -15.93
N ARG A 38 -4.27 9.20 -15.38
CA ARG A 38 -4.98 10.41 -15.85
C ARG A 38 -4.63 10.73 -17.30
N ASP A 39 -3.35 10.68 -17.64
CA ASP A 39 -2.87 10.93 -19.01
C ASP A 39 -3.37 9.87 -19.99
N LEU A 40 -3.28 8.58 -19.62
CA LEU A 40 -3.68 7.48 -20.49
C LEU A 40 -5.19 7.42 -20.75
N MET A 41 -5.98 7.79 -19.74
CA MET A 41 -7.44 7.80 -19.79
C MET A 41 -8.03 9.14 -20.24
N ASN A 42 -7.20 10.19 -20.36
CA ASN A 42 -7.63 11.56 -20.61
C ASN A 42 -8.74 12.00 -19.63
N ASN A 43 -8.51 11.76 -18.33
CA ASN A 43 -9.49 11.95 -17.26
C ASN A 43 -8.81 12.41 -15.97
N ASP A 44 -9.16 13.61 -15.49
CA ASP A 44 -8.52 14.23 -14.31
C ASP A 44 -8.98 13.66 -12.96
N LYS A 45 -9.94 12.73 -12.95
CA LYS A 45 -10.32 12.00 -11.73
C LYS A 45 -9.12 11.21 -11.19
N PRO A 46 -9.03 11.01 -9.86
CA PRO A 46 -7.99 10.17 -9.28
C PRO A 46 -7.87 8.81 -10.00
N LEU A 47 -6.64 8.40 -10.28
CA LEU A 47 -6.26 7.18 -10.99
C LEU A 47 -6.93 7.05 -12.36
N GLY A 48 -7.12 8.16 -13.07
CA GLY A 48 -7.78 8.20 -14.38
C GLY A 48 -9.25 7.76 -14.34
N GLY A 49 -9.88 7.78 -13.16
CA GLY A 49 -11.23 7.28 -12.93
C GLY A 49 -11.36 5.76 -12.92
N LYS A 50 -10.25 5.03 -12.83
CA LYS A 50 -10.25 3.56 -12.70
C LYS A 50 -10.67 3.15 -11.29
N VAL A 51 -11.45 2.07 -11.19
CA VAL A 51 -11.65 1.42 -9.89
C VAL A 51 -10.33 0.80 -9.49
N THR A 52 -9.78 1.23 -8.36
CA THR A 52 -8.50 0.74 -7.86
C THR A 52 -8.64 0.26 -6.43
N ILE A 53 -8.18 -0.96 -6.18
CA ILE A 53 -8.10 -1.54 -4.84
C ILE A 53 -6.62 -1.65 -4.50
N ILE A 54 -6.24 -1.07 -3.37
CA ILE A 54 -4.90 -1.23 -2.80
C ILE A 54 -5.03 -2.05 -1.52
N GLY A 55 -4.13 -3.01 -1.34
CA GLY A 55 -4.15 -3.93 -0.21
C GLY A 55 -2.76 -4.08 0.38
N ASP A 56 -2.68 -4.04 1.71
CA ASP A 56 -1.52 -4.45 2.49
C ASP A 56 -1.85 -4.42 4.00
N ASP A 57 -0.95 -4.93 4.82
CA ASP A 57 -0.86 -4.75 6.26
C ASP A 57 0.28 -3.78 6.62
N PHE A 58 -0.07 -2.58 7.10
CA PHE A 58 0.89 -1.55 7.53
C PHE A 58 1.72 -1.91 8.77
N ARG A 59 1.48 -3.08 9.36
CA ARG A 59 2.33 -3.67 10.40
C ARG A 59 3.54 -4.42 9.80
N GLN A 60 3.61 -4.53 8.48
CA GLN A 60 4.74 -5.07 7.72
C GLN A 60 5.79 -3.99 7.41
N THR A 61 6.63 -4.25 6.41
CA THR A 61 7.76 -3.39 6.03
C THR A 61 7.30 -2.09 5.38
N LEU A 62 7.84 -0.96 5.84
CA LEU A 62 7.67 0.35 5.21
C LEU A 62 8.57 0.50 3.97
N PRO A 63 8.37 1.54 3.13
CA PRO A 63 9.24 1.79 1.99
C PRO A 63 10.70 2.00 2.42
N VAL A 64 11.63 1.47 1.64
CA VAL A 64 13.06 1.65 1.90
C VAL A 64 13.50 3.02 1.39
N VAL A 65 14.00 3.88 2.30
CA VAL A 65 14.61 5.18 1.96
C VAL A 65 16.11 5.11 2.24
N PRO A 66 16.97 4.93 1.22
CA PRO A 66 18.41 4.80 1.43
C PRO A 66 19.01 6.02 2.13
N ARG A 67 19.68 5.82 3.26
CA ARG A 67 20.24 6.88 4.12
C ARG A 67 19.19 7.88 4.65
N GLY A 68 17.91 7.51 4.63
CA GLY A 68 16.83 8.32 5.17
C GLY A 68 16.74 8.24 6.69
N THR A 69 16.26 9.32 7.30
CA THR A 69 15.85 9.35 8.70
C THR A 69 14.48 8.69 8.87
N ARG A 70 14.07 8.46 10.13
CA ARG A 70 12.70 7.99 10.43
C ARG A 70 11.63 8.93 9.87
N ALA A 71 11.87 10.24 9.89
CA ALA A 71 10.95 11.23 9.32
C ALA A 71 10.83 11.07 7.80
N ASP A 72 11.94 10.82 7.10
CA ASP A 72 11.95 10.61 5.66
C ASP A 72 11.18 9.34 5.27
N VAL A 73 11.30 8.26 6.06
CA VAL A 73 10.52 7.03 5.85
C VAL A 73 9.03 7.30 6.01
N ILE A 74 8.61 7.99 7.08
CA ILE A 74 7.21 8.34 7.32
C ILE A 74 6.69 9.22 6.17
N GLU A 75 7.48 10.19 5.72
CA GLU A 75 7.09 11.10 4.64
C GLU A 75 7.01 10.38 3.29
N SER A 76 7.80 9.32 3.09
CA SER A 76 7.77 8.48 1.90
C SER A 76 6.55 7.55 1.85
N CYS A 77 5.99 7.17 3.00
CA CYS A 77 4.83 6.28 3.06
C CYS A 77 3.63 6.81 2.26
N ILE A 78 2.88 5.90 1.63
CA ILE A 78 1.66 6.26 0.87
C ILE A 78 0.62 7.01 1.70
N LYS A 79 0.59 6.79 3.02
CA LYS A 79 -0.30 7.49 3.97
C LYS A 79 -0.08 9.00 4.01
N SER A 80 1.13 9.44 3.64
CA SER A 80 1.51 10.85 3.54
C SER A 80 1.15 11.46 2.17
N SER A 81 0.65 10.65 1.23
CA SER A 81 0.17 11.13 -0.07
C SER A 81 -1.16 11.88 0.04
N PRO A 82 -1.34 13.01 -0.67
CA PRO A 82 -2.65 13.67 -0.80
C PRO A 82 -3.73 12.76 -1.41
N LEU A 83 -3.34 11.75 -2.19
CA LEU A 83 -4.27 10.76 -2.75
C LEU A 83 -4.86 9.84 -1.69
N TRP A 84 -4.18 9.66 -0.56
CA TRP A 84 -4.61 8.76 0.51
C TRP A 84 -6.01 9.11 1.02
N SER A 85 -6.32 10.40 1.15
CA SER A 85 -7.62 10.88 1.62
C SER A 85 -8.76 10.63 0.63
N LYS A 86 -8.46 10.11 -0.58
CA LYS A 86 -9.46 9.76 -1.61
C LYS A 86 -9.86 8.29 -1.55
N PHE A 87 -9.13 7.45 -0.81
CA PHE A 87 -9.45 6.05 -0.64
C PHE A 87 -10.49 5.82 0.46
N THR A 88 -11.39 4.88 0.21
CA THR A 88 -12.24 4.31 1.25
C THR A 88 -11.47 3.22 1.99
N HIS A 89 -11.44 3.31 3.32
CA HIS A 89 -10.75 2.36 4.17
C HIS A 89 -11.62 1.14 4.46
N LEU A 90 -11.09 -0.04 4.14
CA LEU A 90 -11.69 -1.34 4.48
C LEU A 90 -10.65 -2.14 5.27
N SER A 91 -11.10 -2.85 6.30
CA SER A 91 -10.20 -3.65 7.16
C SER A 91 -10.70 -5.08 7.24
N LEU A 92 -9.80 -6.03 6.99
CA LEU A 92 -10.05 -7.44 7.20
C LEU A 92 -9.70 -7.80 8.64
N THR A 93 -10.65 -8.36 9.39
CA THR A 93 -10.50 -8.67 10.82
C THR A 93 -10.24 -10.16 11.09
N THR A 94 -10.58 -11.02 10.12
CA THR A 94 -10.44 -12.46 10.23
C THR A 94 -9.13 -12.91 9.56
N ASN A 95 -8.14 -13.29 10.38
CA ASN A 95 -6.96 -13.99 9.90
C ASN A 95 -7.33 -15.44 9.59
N ILE A 96 -7.27 -15.81 8.31
CA ILE A 96 -7.58 -17.16 7.82
C ILE A 96 -6.37 -18.11 7.89
N ARG A 97 -5.13 -17.58 7.91
CA ARG A 97 -3.89 -18.37 7.92
C ARG A 97 -3.71 -19.14 9.23
N CYS A 98 -4.06 -18.51 10.34
CA CYS A 98 -3.97 -19.06 11.69
C CYS A 98 -5.35 -19.43 12.23
N ALA A 99 -6.28 -19.82 11.36
CA ALA A 99 -7.63 -20.22 11.77
C ALA A 99 -7.56 -21.36 12.81
N GLY A 100 -8.31 -21.22 13.91
CA GLY A 100 -8.29 -22.17 15.01
C GLY A 100 -7.09 -22.07 15.97
N GLN A 101 -6.10 -21.20 15.69
CA GLN A 101 -4.89 -21.04 16.51
C GLN A 101 -4.90 -19.67 17.21
N THR A 102 -5.75 -19.52 18.23
CA THR A 102 -5.99 -18.23 18.90
C THR A 102 -4.72 -17.62 19.49
N GLU A 103 -3.90 -18.41 20.20
CA GLU A 103 -2.67 -17.93 20.83
C GLU A 103 -1.64 -17.45 19.81
N HIS A 104 -1.39 -18.25 18.77
CA HIS A 104 -0.46 -17.89 17.70
C HIS A 104 -0.93 -16.65 16.93
N LYS A 105 -2.24 -16.53 16.64
CA LYS A 105 -2.83 -15.34 16.03
C LYS A 105 -2.58 -14.10 16.88
N MET A 106 -2.82 -14.18 18.20
CA MET A 106 -2.59 -13.06 19.11
C MET A 106 -1.10 -12.71 19.20
N GLY A 107 -0.21 -13.71 19.22
CA GLY A 107 1.24 -13.51 19.17
C GLY A 107 1.68 -12.72 17.93
N LEU A 108 1.22 -13.11 16.74
CA LEU A 108 1.52 -12.40 15.49
C LEU A 108 1.01 -10.95 15.50
N LEU A 109 -0.21 -10.73 16.01
CA LEU A 109 -0.79 -9.39 16.12
C LEU A 109 0.01 -8.50 17.08
N ASN A 110 0.48 -9.06 18.20
CA ASN A 110 1.30 -8.34 19.17
C ASN A 110 2.66 -7.98 18.58
N ILE A 111 3.32 -8.91 17.87
CA ILE A 111 4.58 -8.65 17.15
C ILE A 111 4.40 -7.50 16.16
N GLY A 112 3.43 -7.61 15.26
CA GLY A 112 3.21 -6.58 14.22
C GLY A 112 2.80 -5.22 14.77
N SER A 113 2.19 -5.18 15.96
CA SER A 113 1.79 -3.93 16.62
C SER A 113 2.90 -3.34 17.51
N GLY A 114 4.04 -4.03 17.65
CA GLY A 114 5.10 -3.64 18.58
C GLY A 114 4.74 -3.81 20.07
N ASN A 115 3.70 -4.60 20.38
CA ASN A 115 3.20 -4.83 21.75
C ASN A 115 3.82 -6.11 22.33
N LEU A 116 5.14 -6.23 22.27
CA LEU A 116 5.84 -7.35 22.88
C LEU A 116 6.10 -7.06 24.37
N PRO A 117 5.95 -8.04 25.26
CA PRO A 117 6.38 -7.86 26.65
C PRO A 117 7.87 -7.51 26.67
N GLU A 118 8.27 -6.57 27.54
CA GLU A 118 9.68 -6.31 27.79
C GLU A 118 10.34 -7.60 28.25
N ILE A 119 11.17 -8.19 27.39
CA ILE A 119 12.00 -9.32 27.77
C ILE A 119 13.20 -8.72 28.52
N SER A 120 13.14 -8.75 29.85
CA SER A 120 14.28 -8.40 30.69
C SER A 120 15.46 -9.32 30.35
N GLY A 121 16.57 -8.74 29.88
CA GLY A 121 17.81 -9.47 29.59
C GLY A 121 18.13 -9.77 28.13
N LEU A 122 17.48 -9.12 27.15
CA LEU A 122 18.13 -8.93 25.85
C LEU A 122 19.23 -7.86 26.02
N PRO A 123 20.43 -8.06 25.43
CA PRO A 123 21.57 -7.16 25.60
C PRO A 123 21.29 -5.74 25.07
#